data_AF-A0A7V4B1J4-F1
#
_entry.id   AF-A0A7V4B1J4-F1
#
_cell.length_a   1.000
_cell.length_b   1.000
_cell.length_c   1.000
_cell.angle_alpha   90.00
_cell.angle_beta   90.00
_cell.angle_gamma   90.00
#
_symmetry.space_group_name_H-M   'P 1'
#
loop_
_entity.id
_entity.type
_entity.pdbx_description
1 polymer ?
#
loop_
_entity_poly.entity_id
_entity_poly.type
_entity_poly.pdbx_seq_one_letter_code
_entity_poly.pdbx_strand_id
1 'polypeptide(L)'
;MRGCGLWRLSATRMRQKQKQAHPGRGRGRPRQKRPHPGGGQQPVRHKRFPAHRRGHRRQCGDRARERQRGQRRVRAQQRELARGRREHHRPAAQTRAKHGTVRRLRLHEAHDRVQALHLRDSPGHPGRRGPGLALEAIPVKKYAFTIAAVAVFAALLAFVLLNKKDKEEPPAPEQFFTVLEFVRDDLHRFEIVEYAAAQALNDQSGAVIPVASRVALERAKDGSWTVTEPGPPRADKAAVDTFLYNFAALQVERKVEDNPADLGKYGLAHPHYEVKAVMKDKKQHIVHIGALNELANGYYLKVAGKKPVYIIPRNYLDTVFDAQRLIDKSLVSLDPQESFVSATLQAGDIRAECRKEKDQWTLAQGAAAQDCNHIGTGLFDALLDARFTDWFPPDSLPETKQELGLSPARIHAHAVTDRDTVIELSIGKQVMDKVFVENVTRGEIYLAPATVEQDIRDLLVEQGAE
;
A
#
# COMPACT_ATOMS: atom_id res chain seq x y z
N MET A 1 15.77 -48.25 5.32
CA MET A 1 14.61 -49.09 4.90
C MET A 1 13.33 -48.28 5.08
N ARG A 2 12.34 -48.46 4.19
CA ARG A 2 10.89 -48.07 4.21
C ARG A 2 10.39 -47.14 5.33
N GLY A 3 9.62 -46.08 5.06
CA GLY A 3 9.16 -45.53 3.77
C GLY A 3 8.08 -44.44 3.93
N CYS A 4 8.06 -43.46 3.02
CA CYS A 4 7.06 -42.38 2.97
C CYS A 4 5.78 -42.79 2.24
N GLY A 5 4.62 -42.26 2.65
CA GLY A 5 3.36 -42.38 1.92
C GLY A 5 2.92 -41.04 1.32
N LEU A 6 3.00 -40.92 -0.01
CA LEU A 6 2.35 -39.81 -0.74
C LEU A 6 0.87 -40.12 -0.95
N TRP A 7 0.00 -39.12 -0.78
CA TRP A 7 -1.34 -39.14 -1.34
C TRP A 7 -1.37 -38.43 -2.71
N ARG A 8 -1.75 -39.16 -3.75
CA ARG A 8 -2.17 -38.61 -5.06
C ARG A 8 -3.67 -38.75 -5.17
N LEU A 9 -4.37 -37.69 -5.56
CA LEU A 9 -5.77 -37.76 -5.99
C LEU A 9 -5.83 -37.72 -7.53
N SER A 10 -6.43 -38.76 -8.12
CA SER A 10 -6.60 -38.90 -9.57
C SER A 10 -8.02 -38.51 -9.99
N ALA A 11 -8.13 -37.69 -11.03
CA ALA A 11 -9.42 -37.29 -11.60
C ALA A 11 -10.14 -38.46 -12.29
N THR A 12 -11.48 -38.48 -12.24
CA THR A 12 -12.30 -39.37 -13.08
C THR A 12 -13.42 -38.62 -13.80
N ARG A 13 -13.52 -38.91 -15.11
CA ARG A 13 -14.27 -38.24 -16.18
C ARG A 13 -15.77 -38.05 -15.94
N MET A 14 -16.28 -36.90 -16.38
CA MET A 14 -17.68 -36.76 -16.83
C MET A 14 -17.95 -37.66 -18.07
N ARG A 15 -19.18 -38.18 -18.20
CA ARG A 15 -19.71 -38.70 -19.48
C ARG A 15 -20.90 -37.87 -19.93
N GLN A 16 -20.78 -37.33 -21.13
CA GLN A 16 -21.81 -36.60 -21.86
C GLN A 16 -22.65 -37.59 -22.68
N LYS A 17 -23.98 -37.43 -22.73
CA LYS A 17 -24.82 -37.99 -23.81
C LYS A 17 -26.07 -37.15 -24.02
N GLN A 18 -26.47 -37.02 -25.27
CA GLN A 18 -27.48 -36.08 -25.76
C GLN A 18 -28.47 -36.83 -26.68
N LYS A 19 -29.72 -36.31 -26.81
CA LYS A 19 -30.80 -36.77 -27.73
C LYS A 19 -31.40 -38.15 -27.35
N GLN A 20 -32.66 -38.48 -27.63
CA GLN A 20 -33.66 -37.92 -28.57
C GLN A 20 -35.09 -38.22 -28.06
N ALA A 21 -36.14 -37.64 -28.67
CA ALA A 21 -37.55 -37.87 -28.30
C ALA A 21 -38.29 -38.73 -29.36
N HIS A 22 -39.28 -39.56 -28.95
CA HIS A 22 -40.69 -39.58 -29.42
C HIS A 22 -41.56 -40.70 -28.73
N PRO A 23 -42.87 -40.93 -29.01
CA PRO A 23 -43.89 -41.01 -27.94
C PRO A 23 -44.64 -42.37 -27.78
N GLY A 24 -45.47 -42.49 -26.73
CA GLY A 24 -46.40 -43.62 -26.54
C GLY A 24 -47.53 -43.38 -25.52
N ARG A 25 -48.74 -43.90 -25.81
CA ARG A 25 -49.98 -43.85 -24.98
C ARG A 25 -49.94 -44.95 -23.89
N GLY A 26 -50.72 -44.96 -22.79
CA GLY A 26 -51.78 -44.09 -22.25
C GLY A 26 -52.69 -44.83 -21.23
N ARG A 27 -53.75 -44.18 -20.71
CA ARG A 27 -54.79 -44.69 -19.75
C ARG A 27 -54.27 -44.97 -18.31
N GLY A 28 -55.02 -44.72 -17.21
CA GLY A 28 -56.39 -44.22 -17.04
C GLY A 28 -56.65 -43.60 -15.63
N ARG A 29 -57.87 -43.06 -15.43
CA ARG A 29 -58.42 -42.42 -14.20
C ARG A 29 -59.03 -43.48 -13.22
N PRO A 30 -59.54 -43.15 -11.99
CA PRO A 30 -59.87 -41.83 -11.41
C PRO A 30 -59.45 -41.55 -9.93
N ARG A 31 -59.60 -40.28 -9.52
CA ARG A 31 -59.64 -39.83 -8.11
C ARG A 31 -61.06 -39.85 -7.56
N GLN A 32 -61.24 -40.13 -6.26
CA GLN A 32 -62.45 -39.80 -5.49
C GLN A 32 -62.19 -38.69 -4.46
N LYS A 33 -63.26 -38.01 -4.04
CA LYS A 33 -63.29 -36.80 -3.19
C LYS A 33 -63.44 -37.16 -1.70
N ARG A 34 -62.98 -36.29 -0.79
CA ARG A 34 -63.77 -35.83 0.38
C ARG A 34 -63.44 -34.36 0.73
N PRO A 35 -64.39 -33.56 1.27
CA PRO A 35 -64.22 -32.12 1.53
C PRO A 35 -64.05 -31.78 3.04
N HIS A 36 -63.60 -30.54 3.31
CA HIS A 36 -63.72 -29.85 4.60
C HIS A 36 -65.02 -29.02 4.67
N PRO A 37 -65.64 -28.87 5.86
CA PRO A 37 -66.51 -27.75 6.22
C PRO A 37 -65.74 -26.69 7.05
N GLY A 38 -66.34 -25.49 7.26
CA GLY A 38 -65.74 -24.40 8.03
C GLY A 38 -66.76 -23.44 8.68
N GLY A 39 -66.26 -22.28 9.17
CA GLY A 39 -67.00 -21.27 9.97
C GLY A 39 -66.87 -21.52 11.50
N GLY A 40 -66.83 -20.54 12.41
CA GLY A 40 -66.92 -19.07 12.39
C GLY A 40 -67.42 -18.58 13.78
N GLN A 41 -67.24 -17.35 14.29
CA GLN A 41 -66.61 -16.09 13.86
C GLN A 41 -66.33 -15.23 15.13
N GLN A 42 -65.46 -14.20 15.11
CA GLN A 42 -65.67 -12.92 15.86
C GLN A 42 -64.64 -11.80 15.51
N PRO A 43 -64.96 -10.50 15.65
CA PRO A 43 -64.19 -9.39 15.08
C PRO A 43 -63.40 -8.50 16.07
N VAL A 44 -62.37 -7.81 15.58
CA VAL A 44 -61.54 -6.85 16.34
C VAL A 44 -62.03 -5.40 16.18
N ARG A 45 -62.00 -4.61 17.27
CA ARG A 45 -62.47 -3.20 17.31
C ARG A 45 -61.43 -2.19 16.79
N HIS A 46 -61.92 -1.14 16.13
CA HIS A 46 -61.18 0.10 15.85
C HIS A 46 -60.80 0.90 17.12
N LYS A 47 -59.68 1.63 17.06
CA LYS A 47 -59.52 2.96 17.67
C LYS A 47 -58.81 3.93 16.72
N ARG A 48 -59.11 5.23 16.86
CA ARG A 48 -58.66 6.34 16.00
C ARG A 48 -57.41 7.05 16.56
N PHE A 49 -56.76 7.84 15.68
CA PHE A 49 -55.76 8.88 15.94
C PHE A 49 -56.12 9.83 17.12
N PRO A 50 -55.11 10.56 17.64
CA PRO A 50 -54.96 11.96 17.21
C PRO A 50 -53.53 12.32 16.73
N ALA A 51 -53.41 13.43 16.03
CA ALA A 51 -52.14 14.01 15.57
C ALA A 51 -51.75 15.24 16.40
N HIS A 52 -50.45 15.55 16.49
CA HIS A 52 -49.97 16.87 16.89
C HIS A 52 -48.83 17.36 15.98
N ARG A 53 -48.70 18.68 15.88
CA ARG A 53 -48.00 19.38 14.79
C ARG A 53 -47.01 20.41 15.35
N ARG A 54 -45.86 20.56 14.66
CA ARG A 54 -44.90 21.69 14.68
C ARG A 54 -43.96 21.86 15.90
N GLY A 55 -42.66 21.96 15.59
CA GLY A 55 -41.62 22.55 16.44
C GLY A 55 -40.24 22.55 15.73
N HIS A 56 -39.44 23.60 15.92
CA HIS A 56 -37.99 23.65 15.66
C HIS A 56 -37.45 23.57 14.21
N ARG A 57 -37.86 24.52 13.37
CA ARG A 57 -36.96 25.09 12.34
C ARG A 57 -36.20 26.28 12.96
N ARG A 58 -35.07 26.05 13.67
CA ARG A 58 -34.09 27.07 14.15
C ARG A 58 -32.91 26.40 14.90
N GLN A 59 -31.97 25.76 14.18
CA GLN A 59 -30.67 25.34 14.77
C GLN A 59 -29.56 25.03 13.74
N CYS A 60 -29.46 25.81 12.65
CA CYS A 60 -28.36 25.72 11.68
C CYS A 60 -27.52 27.01 11.53
N GLY A 61 -27.74 28.03 12.38
CA GLY A 61 -27.04 29.32 12.29
C GLY A 61 -25.71 29.40 13.05
N ASP A 62 -25.63 28.76 14.23
CA ASP A 62 -24.61 29.11 15.23
C ASP A 62 -23.35 28.22 15.18
N ARG A 63 -23.50 26.93 14.88
CA ARG A 63 -22.35 25.98 14.74
C ARG A 63 -21.37 26.36 13.63
N ALA A 64 -21.76 27.21 12.68
CA ALA A 64 -20.88 27.70 11.62
C ALA A 64 -19.93 28.81 12.09
N ARG A 65 -20.32 29.63 13.09
CA ARG A 65 -19.53 30.79 13.54
C ARG A 65 -18.40 30.40 14.51
N GLU A 66 -18.56 29.33 15.28
CA GLU A 66 -17.51 28.83 16.19
C GLU A 66 -16.35 28.18 15.43
N ARG A 67 -16.62 27.38 14.38
CA ARG A 67 -15.58 26.74 13.57
C ARG A 67 -14.61 27.75 12.93
N GLN A 68 -15.09 28.92 12.51
CA GLN A 68 -14.23 29.98 11.95
C GLN A 68 -13.38 30.72 13.01
N ARG A 69 -13.81 30.78 14.28
CA ARG A 69 -12.99 31.37 15.35
C ARG A 69 -11.86 30.43 15.81
N GLY A 70 -12.10 29.12 15.84
CA GLY A 70 -11.06 28.13 16.15
C GLY A 70 -9.89 28.15 15.14
N GLN A 71 -10.20 28.13 13.84
CA GLN A 71 -9.17 28.11 12.78
C GLN A 71 -8.28 29.36 12.74
N ARG A 72 -8.74 30.51 13.25
CA ARG A 72 -7.92 31.73 13.32
C ARG A 72 -6.87 31.70 14.45
N ARG A 73 -7.06 30.93 15.53
CA ARG A 73 -6.05 30.79 16.59
C ARG A 73 -4.88 29.91 16.16
N VAL A 74 -5.15 28.78 15.49
CA VAL A 74 -4.11 27.83 15.04
C VAL A 74 -3.11 28.47 14.06
N ARG A 75 -3.58 29.35 13.15
CA ARG A 75 -2.70 30.05 12.18
C ARG A 75 -1.84 31.18 12.77
N ALA A 76 -2.14 31.64 13.99
CA ALA A 76 -1.28 32.61 14.67
C ALA A 76 -0.06 31.92 15.30
N GLN A 77 -0.30 30.82 16.03
CA GLN A 77 0.72 30.09 16.79
C GLN A 77 1.78 29.43 15.89
N GLN A 78 1.41 29.00 14.68
CA GLN A 78 2.36 28.46 13.69
C GLN A 78 3.28 29.51 13.05
N ARG A 79 2.99 30.82 13.15
CA ARG A 79 3.86 31.88 12.61
C ARG A 79 4.97 32.33 13.56
N GLU A 80 4.84 32.08 14.86
CA GLU A 80 5.86 32.39 15.87
C GLU A 80 6.98 31.35 15.90
N LEU A 81 6.64 30.06 15.79
CA LEU A 81 7.62 28.96 15.76
C LEU A 81 8.57 29.00 14.54
N ALA A 82 8.18 29.67 13.45
CA ALA A 82 8.99 29.78 12.23
C ALA A 82 10.08 30.87 12.27
N ARG A 83 10.15 31.69 13.34
CA ARG A 83 11.18 32.75 13.49
C ARG A 83 12.33 32.39 14.44
N GLY A 84 12.28 31.23 15.10
CA GLY A 84 13.19 30.84 16.19
C GLY A 84 14.34 29.87 15.84
N ARG A 85 14.68 29.65 14.56
CA ARG A 85 15.80 28.76 14.16
C ARG A 85 16.67 29.33 13.05
N ARG A 86 17.56 30.25 13.43
CA ARG A 86 18.88 30.42 12.83
C ARG A 86 19.86 30.84 13.93
N GLU A 87 20.69 29.91 14.41
CA GLU A 87 22.15 30.07 14.51
C GLU A 87 22.84 28.89 15.22
N HIS A 88 24.11 28.69 14.82
CA HIS A 88 25.18 27.91 15.46
C HIS A 88 24.96 26.44 15.89
N HIS A 89 25.60 25.52 15.16
CA HIS A 89 26.49 24.52 15.77
C HIS A 89 27.72 24.24 14.90
N ARG A 90 28.91 24.26 15.52
CA ARG A 90 30.17 23.70 15.00
C ARG A 90 30.25 22.22 15.38
N PRO A 91 30.84 21.34 14.56
CA PRO A 91 31.30 20.04 15.03
C PRO A 91 32.66 20.18 15.74
N ALA A 92 32.84 19.46 16.85
CA ALA A 92 34.13 19.24 17.48
C ALA A 92 34.50 17.76 17.33
N ALA A 93 35.68 17.48 16.78
CA ALA A 93 36.25 16.14 16.72
C ALA A 93 37.52 16.08 17.58
N GLN A 94 37.59 15.12 18.48
CA GLN A 94 38.77 14.87 19.31
C GLN A 94 39.61 13.74 18.71
N THR A 95 40.89 14.00 18.43
CA THR A 95 41.94 12.97 18.38
C THR A 95 43.19 13.53 19.06
N ARG A 96 43.81 12.73 19.95
CA ARG A 96 44.93 13.16 20.81
C ARG A 96 46.26 12.56 20.35
N ALA A 97 47.29 13.38 20.38
CA ALA A 97 48.58 13.18 19.74
C ALA A 97 49.60 12.26 20.44
N LYS A 98 50.63 11.87 19.67
CA LYS A 98 52.03 11.55 20.02
C LYS A 98 52.90 11.94 18.80
N HIS A 99 54.12 12.48 18.85
CA HIS A 99 55.01 12.97 19.92
C HIS A 99 55.85 14.18 19.41
N GLY A 100 56.74 14.77 20.22
CA GLY A 100 57.57 15.97 19.89
C GLY A 100 58.67 15.72 18.83
N THR A 101 59.62 16.63 18.55
CA THR A 101 60.20 17.78 19.29
C THR A 101 60.90 18.69 18.22
N VAL A 102 61.14 20.01 18.33
CA VAL A 102 62.15 20.76 19.13
C VAL A 102 61.85 22.29 19.00
N ARG A 103 62.38 23.08 19.93
CA ARG A 103 62.06 24.50 20.22
C ARG A 103 63.27 25.43 20.02
N ARG A 104 63.06 26.63 19.45
CA ARG A 104 63.75 27.93 19.74
C ARG A 104 62.98 29.05 18.97
N LEU A 105 62.41 30.10 19.58
CA LEU A 105 63.02 31.29 20.25
C LEU A 105 64.02 32.01 19.33
N ARG A 106 64.00 33.34 19.09
CA ARG A 106 63.34 34.58 19.62
C ARG A 106 63.49 35.69 18.54
N LEU A 107 63.04 36.96 18.62
CA LEU A 107 61.95 37.76 19.27
C LEU A 107 62.23 39.25 18.93
N HIS A 108 61.26 40.14 19.16
CA HIS A 108 61.25 41.63 19.02
C HIS A 108 60.72 42.14 17.66
N GLU A 109 59.67 42.96 17.60
CA GLU A 109 59.42 44.29 18.23
C GLU A 109 60.21 45.42 17.54
N ALA A 110 59.67 46.63 17.33
CA ALA A 110 58.37 47.21 17.69
C ALA A 110 58.17 48.58 16.99
N HIS A 111 56.91 49.08 16.92
CA HIS A 111 56.55 50.52 17.00
C HIS A 111 57.04 51.46 15.85
N ASP A 112 56.43 52.62 15.51
CA ASP A 112 55.11 53.23 15.81
C ASP A 112 54.90 54.47 14.87
N ARG A 113 53.83 55.23 15.12
CA ARG A 113 53.56 56.65 14.76
C ARG A 113 52.83 56.99 13.46
N VAL A 114 51.52 57.12 13.66
CA VAL A 114 50.57 58.04 13.02
C VAL A 114 51.07 59.49 12.98
N GLN A 115 50.80 60.20 11.88
CA GLN A 115 50.25 61.58 11.76
C GLN A 115 50.70 62.26 10.45
N ALA A 116 50.02 63.24 9.84
CA ALA A 116 48.59 63.56 9.73
C ALA A 116 48.46 64.87 8.91
N LEU A 117 47.42 65.00 8.05
CA LEU A 117 46.94 66.28 7.46
C LEU A 117 47.97 67.01 6.52
N HIS A 118 47.61 67.89 5.57
CA HIS A 118 46.32 68.27 4.98
C HIS A 118 46.51 69.03 3.63
N LEU A 119 45.51 68.88 2.73
CA LEU A 119 44.90 69.92 1.88
C LEU A 119 45.63 70.58 0.67
N ARG A 120 44.80 70.84 -0.36
CA ARG A 120 44.92 71.84 -1.46
C ARG A 120 45.98 71.57 -2.55
N ASP A 121 45.76 71.89 -3.83
CA ASP A 121 44.61 72.47 -4.56
C ASP A 121 44.60 71.97 -6.03
N SER A 122 43.45 72.10 -6.72
CA SER A 122 43.32 72.02 -8.20
C SER A 122 43.73 73.38 -8.85
N PRO A 123 43.70 73.63 -10.18
CA PRO A 123 43.33 72.79 -11.35
C PRO A 123 44.32 72.87 -12.54
N GLY A 124 44.01 72.24 -13.70
CA GLY A 124 44.74 72.52 -14.95
C GLY A 124 44.39 71.66 -16.18
N HIS A 125 43.58 72.19 -17.09
CA HIS A 125 43.57 71.87 -18.53
C HIS A 125 44.24 73.04 -19.27
N PRO A 126 44.95 72.87 -20.42
CA PRO A 126 44.35 72.30 -21.63
C PRO A 126 45.32 71.58 -22.61
N GLY A 127 44.82 71.19 -23.79
CA GLY A 127 45.60 71.37 -25.04
C GLY A 127 46.06 70.14 -25.83
N ARG A 128 45.34 69.84 -26.92
CA ARG A 128 45.71 68.94 -28.04
C ARG A 128 47.19 69.04 -28.49
N ARG A 129 47.84 67.89 -28.71
CA ARG A 129 48.28 67.35 -30.03
C ARG A 129 49.19 66.11 -29.84
N GLY A 130 49.04 65.09 -30.70
CA GLY A 130 50.09 64.07 -30.90
C GLY A 130 51.17 64.58 -31.87
N PRO A 131 52.14 63.76 -32.33
CA PRO A 131 52.20 62.28 -32.27
C PRO A 131 53.52 61.73 -31.71
N GLY A 132 53.76 60.41 -31.82
CA GLY A 132 55.11 59.82 -31.73
C GLY A 132 55.18 58.51 -30.96
N LEU A 133 55.37 57.40 -31.68
CA LEU A 133 55.72 56.11 -31.09
C LEU A 133 57.19 56.11 -30.64
N ALA A 134 57.43 55.82 -29.36
CA ALA A 134 58.72 55.38 -28.86
C ALA A 134 58.50 54.10 -28.02
N LEU A 135 58.81 52.94 -28.62
CA LEU A 135 58.57 51.64 -28.00
C LEU A 135 59.83 51.20 -27.23
N GLU A 136 60.00 51.69 -25.99
CA GLU A 136 61.07 51.16 -25.13
C GLU A 136 60.72 49.74 -24.65
N ALA A 137 61.67 48.81 -24.81
CA ALA A 137 61.48 47.41 -24.51
C ALA A 137 61.49 47.15 -22.99
N ILE A 138 60.35 46.74 -22.44
CA ILE A 138 60.20 46.44 -21.00
C ILE A 138 61.00 45.16 -20.65
N PRO A 139 61.88 45.17 -19.63
CA PRO A 139 62.72 44.01 -19.30
C PRO A 139 61.91 42.84 -18.73
N VAL A 140 61.72 41.81 -19.57
CA VAL A 140 60.85 40.64 -19.36
C VAL A 140 61.14 39.86 -18.06
N LYS A 141 62.35 39.97 -17.48
CA LYS A 141 62.73 39.23 -16.26
C LYS A 141 61.85 39.51 -15.03
N LYS A 142 61.23 40.70 -14.90
CA LYS A 142 60.29 40.98 -13.79
C LYS A 142 58.91 40.34 -13.96
N TYR A 143 58.55 39.93 -15.18
CA TYR A 143 57.22 39.41 -15.52
C TYR A 143 57.22 37.91 -15.88
N ALA A 144 58.37 37.23 -15.75
CA ALA A 144 58.48 35.79 -16.01
C ALA A 144 57.46 34.96 -15.21
N PHE A 145 57.25 35.28 -13.92
CA PHE A 145 56.25 34.63 -13.08
C PHE A 145 54.81 34.89 -13.53
N THR A 146 54.48 36.11 -13.95
CA THR A 146 53.15 36.44 -14.48
C THR A 146 52.89 35.80 -15.84
N ILE A 147 53.90 35.70 -16.71
CA ILE A 147 53.80 35.03 -18.01
C ILE A 147 53.62 33.52 -17.80
N ALA A 148 54.38 32.90 -16.88
CA ALA A 148 54.20 31.50 -16.51
C ALA A 148 52.80 31.23 -15.91
N ALA A 149 52.31 32.09 -15.02
CA ALA A 149 50.97 31.98 -14.46
C ALA A 149 49.87 32.09 -15.53
N VAL A 150 49.99 33.04 -16.47
CA VAL A 150 49.05 33.18 -17.60
C VAL A 150 49.14 31.96 -18.54
N ALA A 151 50.32 31.43 -18.81
CA ALA A 151 50.48 30.22 -19.63
C ALA A 151 49.86 28.98 -18.97
N VAL A 152 50.04 28.80 -17.66
CA VAL A 152 49.38 27.72 -16.88
C VAL A 152 47.86 27.92 -16.87
N PHE A 153 47.37 29.16 -16.68
CA PHE A 153 45.94 29.44 -16.71
C PHE A 153 45.33 29.21 -18.09
N ALA A 154 46.04 29.58 -19.16
CA ALA A 154 45.63 29.30 -20.55
C ALA A 154 45.64 27.79 -20.85
N ALA A 155 46.63 27.04 -20.35
CA ALA A 155 46.69 25.59 -20.49
C ALA A 155 45.58 24.89 -19.70
N LEU A 156 45.25 25.35 -18.49
CA LEU A 156 44.12 24.85 -17.70
C LEU A 156 42.78 25.21 -18.35
N LEU A 157 42.64 26.42 -18.90
CA LEU A 157 41.43 26.83 -19.62
C LEU A 157 41.27 26.01 -20.91
N ALA A 158 42.35 25.79 -21.66
CA ALA A 158 42.35 24.90 -22.82
C ALA A 158 42.00 23.47 -22.42
N PHE A 159 42.56 22.94 -21.33
CA PHE A 159 42.22 21.62 -20.80
C PHE A 159 40.73 21.54 -20.41
N VAL A 160 40.16 22.55 -19.76
CA VAL A 160 38.73 22.61 -19.41
C VAL A 160 37.84 22.74 -20.65
N LEU A 161 38.28 23.44 -21.69
CA LEU A 161 37.54 23.58 -22.95
C LEU A 161 37.62 22.32 -23.83
N LEU A 162 38.77 21.64 -23.85
CA LEU A 162 39.00 20.39 -24.60
C LEU A 162 38.43 19.16 -23.87
N ASN A 163 38.40 19.16 -22.53
CA ASN A 163 37.69 18.19 -21.70
C ASN A 163 36.29 18.67 -21.26
N LYS A 164 35.66 19.56 -22.04
CA LYS A 164 34.19 19.51 -22.14
C LYS A 164 33.82 18.21 -22.86
N LYS A 165 33.89 17.10 -22.11
CA LYS A 165 33.09 15.91 -22.39
C LYS A 165 31.69 16.38 -22.73
N ASP A 166 31.13 15.77 -23.75
CA ASP A 166 29.81 16.08 -24.26
C ASP A 166 28.87 16.25 -23.09
N LYS A 167 28.26 17.43 -22.98
CA LYS A 167 27.09 17.56 -22.12
C LYS A 167 26.06 16.68 -22.79
N GLU A 168 25.87 15.47 -22.27
CA GLU A 168 24.69 14.67 -22.57
C GLU A 168 23.50 15.59 -22.38
N GLU A 169 22.90 15.97 -23.51
CA GLU A 169 21.68 16.74 -23.51
C GLU A 169 20.67 15.90 -22.71
N PRO A 170 20.08 16.45 -21.63
CA PRO A 170 19.24 15.64 -20.76
C PRO A 170 18.18 14.97 -21.64
N PRO A 171 18.01 13.63 -21.55
CA PRO A 171 17.21 12.89 -22.50
C PRO A 171 15.84 13.55 -22.62
N ALA A 172 15.39 13.75 -23.87
CA ALA A 172 14.15 14.43 -24.16
C ALA A 172 13.04 13.87 -23.24
N PRO A 173 12.27 14.74 -22.55
CA PRO A 173 11.43 14.32 -21.44
C PRO A 173 10.55 13.16 -21.87
N GLU A 174 10.66 12.04 -21.15
CA GLU A 174 9.98 10.79 -21.47
C GLU A 174 8.49 11.07 -21.69
N GLN A 175 8.02 10.83 -22.91
CA GLN A 175 6.67 11.21 -23.33
C GLN A 175 5.67 10.16 -22.85
N PHE A 176 5.40 10.19 -21.55
CA PHE A 176 4.33 9.43 -20.94
C PHE A 176 2.97 9.88 -21.48
N PHE A 177 2.23 8.94 -22.08
CA PHE A 177 0.82 9.15 -22.45
C PHE A 177 -0.06 8.03 -21.91
N THR A 178 -1.30 8.37 -21.58
CA THR A 178 -2.27 7.41 -21.06
C THR A 178 -2.80 6.55 -22.19
N VAL A 179 -2.80 5.22 -22.01
CA VAL A 179 -3.29 4.27 -23.04
C VAL A 179 -4.73 3.79 -22.80
N LEU A 180 -5.27 4.06 -21.61
CA LEU A 180 -6.63 3.76 -21.19
C LEU A 180 -7.45 5.04 -21.04
N GLU A 181 -8.68 5.02 -21.54
CA GLU A 181 -9.63 6.14 -21.47
C GLU A 181 -10.94 5.61 -20.88
N PHE A 182 -11.14 5.76 -19.57
CA PHE A 182 -12.38 5.40 -18.89
C PHE A 182 -12.62 6.27 -17.65
N VAL A 183 -13.88 6.42 -17.26
CA VAL A 183 -14.27 7.15 -16.04
C VAL A 183 -14.23 6.19 -14.87
N ARG A 184 -13.23 6.32 -13.98
CA ARG A 184 -13.03 5.43 -12.82
C ARG A 184 -14.31 5.17 -12.01
N ASP A 185 -15.10 6.21 -11.77
CA ASP A 185 -16.30 6.12 -10.93
C ASP A 185 -17.48 5.37 -11.61
N ASP A 186 -17.35 5.07 -12.92
CA ASP A 186 -18.23 4.20 -13.70
C ASP A 186 -17.72 2.76 -13.83
N LEU A 187 -16.57 2.43 -13.23
CA LEU A 187 -16.15 1.04 -13.10
C LEU A 187 -17.10 0.29 -12.15
N HIS A 188 -17.51 -0.90 -12.57
CA HIS A 188 -18.48 -1.74 -11.84
C HIS A 188 -17.89 -3.09 -11.43
N ARG A 189 -17.06 -3.69 -12.28
CA ARG A 189 -16.31 -4.93 -11.97
C ARG A 189 -14.89 -4.76 -12.50
N PHE A 190 -13.91 -5.33 -11.83
CA PHE A 190 -12.62 -5.59 -12.45
C PHE A 190 -12.04 -6.94 -12.01
N GLU A 191 -11.15 -7.47 -12.82
CA GLU A 191 -10.54 -8.79 -12.65
C GLU A 191 -9.06 -8.67 -13.03
N ILE A 192 -8.19 -9.18 -12.17
CA ILE A 192 -6.76 -9.36 -12.43
C ILE A 192 -6.50 -10.86 -12.46
N VAL A 193 -5.92 -11.32 -13.56
CA VAL A 193 -5.53 -12.72 -13.77
C VAL A 193 -4.03 -12.76 -13.97
N GLU A 194 -3.34 -13.52 -13.13
CA GLU A 194 -1.94 -13.88 -13.31
C GLU A 194 -1.87 -15.29 -13.90
N TYR A 195 -1.13 -15.43 -14.99
CA TYR A 195 -0.92 -16.71 -15.66
C TYR A 195 0.43 -17.31 -15.25
N ALA A 196 0.46 -18.62 -15.06
CA ALA A 196 1.70 -19.33 -14.83
C ALA A 196 2.66 -19.15 -16.03
N ALA A 197 3.96 -19.04 -15.76
CA ALA A 197 4.96 -18.81 -16.79
C ALA A 197 4.89 -19.89 -17.90
N ALA A 198 4.69 -19.45 -19.14
CA ALA A 198 4.50 -20.34 -20.29
C ALA A 198 5.67 -21.30 -20.56
N GLN A 199 6.85 -21.04 -19.98
CA GLN A 199 8.02 -21.93 -20.03
C GLN A 199 7.78 -23.29 -19.35
N ALA A 200 6.74 -23.43 -18.52
CA ALA A 200 6.31 -24.71 -17.94
C ALA A 200 5.45 -25.57 -18.90
N LEU A 201 4.96 -25.02 -20.01
CA LEU A 201 4.03 -25.69 -20.93
C LEU A 201 4.79 -26.38 -22.08
N ASN A 202 5.52 -27.44 -21.72
CA ASN A 202 6.33 -28.22 -22.67
C ASN A 202 5.51 -29.27 -23.46
N ASP A 203 4.22 -29.03 -23.70
CA ASP A 203 3.30 -30.00 -24.32
C ASP A 203 2.54 -29.37 -25.50
N GLN A 204 2.61 -30.02 -26.67
CA GLN A 204 2.25 -29.48 -28.00
C GLN A 204 0.74 -29.54 -28.29
N SER A 205 -0.10 -29.24 -27.30
CA SER A 205 -1.53 -29.57 -27.31
C SER A 205 -2.43 -28.39 -26.97
N GLY A 206 -2.27 -27.26 -27.68
CA GLY A 206 -3.20 -26.12 -27.65
C GLY A 206 -3.49 -25.60 -26.25
N ALA A 207 -2.47 -25.60 -25.39
CA ALA A 207 -2.64 -25.61 -23.95
C ALA A 207 -3.25 -24.30 -23.42
N VAL A 208 -4.35 -24.44 -22.68
CA VAL A 208 -4.85 -23.36 -21.82
C VAL A 208 -3.77 -23.08 -20.76
N ILE A 209 -3.23 -21.86 -20.74
CA ILE A 209 -2.24 -21.48 -19.73
C ILE A 209 -2.91 -21.58 -18.36
N PRO A 210 -2.36 -22.34 -17.39
CA PRO A 210 -2.95 -22.41 -16.07
C PRO A 210 -2.86 -21.04 -15.41
N VAL A 211 -3.98 -20.59 -14.85
CA VAL A 211 -4.06 -19.39 -14.01
C VAL A 211 -3.29 -19.68 -12.72
N ALA A 212 -2.28 -18.87 -12.42
CA ALA A 212 -1.51 -18.96 -11.19
C ALA A 212 -2.26 -18.28 -10.04
N SER A 213 -2.81 -17.09 -10.28
CA SER A 213 -3.71 -16.41 -9.35
C SER A 213 -4.78 -15.61 -10.09
N ARG A 214 -5.93 -15.41 -9.44
CA ARG A 214 -7.00 -14.53 -9.93
C ARG A 214 -7.65 -13.84 -8.75
N VAL A 215 -7.89 -12.54 -8.90
CA VAL A 215 -8.76 -11.79 -7.98
C VAL A 215 -9.75 -10.99 -8.81
N ALA A 216 -11.03 -11.20 -8.54
CA ALA A 216 -12.12 -10.44 -9.14
C ALA A 216 -12.82 -9.60 -8.06
N LEU A 217 -13.16 -8.36 -8.38
CA LEU A 217 -13.88 -7.46 -7.49
C LEU A 217 -15.08 -6.85 -8.20
N GLU A 218 -16.19 -6.75 -7.48
CA GLU A 218 -17.43 -6.13 -7.93
C GLU A 218 -17.86 -5.02 -6.98
N ARG A 219 -18.44 -3.95 -7.55
CA ARG A 219 -18.90 -2.80 -6.79
C ARG A 219 -20.33 -3.03 -6.31
N ALA A 220 -20.49 -3.09 -4.99
CA ALA A 220 -21.76 -3.28 -4.31
C ALA A 220 -22.68 -2.04 -4.42
N LYS A 221 -23.94 -2.20 -4.02
CA LYS A 221 -25.00 -1.18 -4.15
C LYS A 221 -24.78 0.06 -3.27
N ASP A 222 -24.05 -0.09 -2.17
CA ASP A 222 -23.61 1.02 -1.29
C ASP A 222 -22.37 1.75 -1.84
N GLY A 223 -21.79 1.26 -2.95
CA GLY A 223 -20.61 1.82 -3.59
C GLY A 223 -19.29 1.24 -3.10
N SER A 224 -19.29 0.33 -2.12
CA SER A 224 -18.11 -0.42 -1.67
C SER A 224 -17.66 -1.45 -2.71
N TRP A 225 -16.45 -1.98 -2.55
CA TRP A 225 -15.92 -3.08 -3.36
C TRP A 225 -15.95 -4.38 -2.57
N THR A 226 -16.30 -5.47 -3.24
CA THR A 226 -16.35 -6.83 -2.67
C THR A 226 -15.56 -7.76 -3.57
N VAL A 227 -14.73 -8.62 -2.99
CA VAL A 227 -14.03 -9.66 -3.74
C VAL A 227 -15.04 -10.76 -4.09
N THR A 228 -15.01 -11.26 -5.32
CA THR A 228 -15.91 -12.31 -5.83
C THR A 228 -15.19 -13.60 -6.21
N GLU A 229 -13.89 -13.52 -6.51
CA GLU A 229 -12.99 -14.68 -6.68
C GLU A 229 -11.67 -14.36 -5.93
N PRO A 230 -11.10 -15.29 -5.13
CA PRO A 230 -11.44 -16.72 -5.00
C PRO A 230 -12.65 -17.08 -4.10
N GLY A 231 -13.34 -16.07 -3.55
CA GLY A 231 -14.56 -16.20 -2.76
C GLY A 231 -14.99 -14.80 -2.31
N PRO A 232 -15.78 -14.65 -1.23
CA PRO A 232 -15.95 -13.37 -0.55
C PRO A 232 -15.09 -13.19 0.72
N PRO A 233 -13.77 -12.97 0.61
CA PRO A 233 -13.08 -12.11 1.56
C PRO A 233 -13.47 -10.65 1.29
N ARG A 234 -13.13 -9.76 2.22
CA ARG A 234 -13.36 -8.32 2.07
C ARG A 234 -12.36 -7.73 1.07
N ALA A 235 -12.71 -6.60 0.45
CA ALA A 235 -11.74 -5.83 -0.32
C ALA A 235 -10.99 -4.85 0.59
N ASP A 236 -9.67 -4.75 0.43
CA ASP A 236 -8.91 -3.65 1.05
C ASP A 236 -9.25 -2.37 0.29
N LYS A 237 -10.02 -1.50 0.95
CA LYS A 237 -10.50 -0.25 0.34
C LYS A 237 -9.34 0.66 -0.09
N ALA A 238 -8.26 0.74 0.70
CA ALA A 238 -7.14 1.61 0.39
C ALA A 238 -6.33 1.08 -0.80
N ALA A 239 -6.05 -0.22 -0.81
CA ALA A 239 -5.37 -0.88 -1.93
C ALA A 239 -6.20 -0.78 -3.22
N VAL A 240 -7.52 -0.99 -3.16
CA VAL A 240 -8.41 -0.84 -4.32
C VAL A 240 -8.48 0.61 -4.81
N ASP A 241 -8.62 1.61 -3.92
CA ASP A 241 -8.62 3.02 -4.34
C ASP A 241 -7.29 3.41 -5.01
N THR A 242 -6.15 2.94 -4.48
CA THR A 242 -4.81 3.13 -5.07
C THR A 242 -4.68 2.43 -6.42
N PHE A 243 -5.09 1.16 -6.52
CA PHE A 243 -5.11 0.40 -7.78
C PHE A 243 -5.91 1.13 -8.85
N LEU A 244 -7.14 1.54 -8.53
CA LEU A 244 -8.03 2.21 -9.47
C LEU A 244 -7.52 3.58 -9.91
N TYR A 245 -6.81 4.30 -9.03
CA TYR A 245 -6.11 5.53 -9.40
C TYR A 245 -4.97 5.26 -10.39
N ASN A 246 -4.08 4.32 -10.06
CA ASN A 246 -2.92 4.00 -10.90
C ASN A 246 -3.31 3.36 -12.24
N PHE A 247 -4.33 2.49 -12.26
CA PHE A 247 -4.83 1.84 -13.48
C PHE A 247 -5.58 2.82 -14.40
N ALA A 248 -6.35 3.77 -13.86
CA ALA A 248 -6.94 4.85 -14.66
C ALA A 248 -5.88 5.83 -15.20
N ALA A 249 -4.79 6.03 -14.45
CA ALA A 249 -3.64 6.86 -14.83
C ALA A 249 -2.52 6.08 -15.56
N LEU A 250 -2.79 4.87 -16.08
CA LEU A 250 -1.78 3.98 -16.66
C LEU A 250 -1.05 4.62 -17.84
N GLN A 251 0.16 5.09 -17.56
CA GLN A 251 1.06 5.74 -18.50
C GLN A 251 2.06 4.73 -19.07
N VAL A 252 2.33 4.84 -20.37
CA VAL A 252 3.38 4.06 -21.05
C VAL A 252 4.59 4.97 -21.29
N GLU A 253 5.80 4.44 -21.10
CA GLU A 253 7.06 5.17 -21.38
C GLU A 253 7.22 5.46 -22.87
N ARG A 254 6.93 4.43 -23.69
CA ARG A 254 7.11 4.48 -25.14
C ARG A 254 6.27 3.43 -25.85
N LYS A 255 6.04 3.70 -27.13
CA LYS A 255 5.54 2.72 -28.10
C LYS A 255 6.73 1.95 -28.68
N VAL A 256 6.63 0.62 -28.76
CA VAL A 256 7.68 -0.28 -29.28
C VAL A 256 7.44 -0.58 -30.76
N GLU A 257 6.20 -0.91 -31.13
CA GLU A 257 5.83 -1.31 -32.48
C GLU A 257 4.35 -0.99 -32.70
N ASP A 258 4.01 -0.35 -33.82
CA ASP A 258 2.63 0.06 -34.14
C ASP A 258 1.73 -1.10 -34.61
N ASN A 259 2.30 -2.08 -35.32
CA ASN A 259 1.58 -3.21 -35.91
C ASN A 259 2.45 -4.48 -35.86
N PRO A 260 2.57 -5.12 -34.67
CA PRO A 260 3.39 -6.32 -34.49
C PRO A 260 2.89 -7.48 -35.36
N ALA A 261 3.81 -8.08 -36.13
CA ALA A 261 3.55 -9.32 -36.86
C ALA A 261 3.58 -10.55 -35.95
N ASP A 262 4.35 -10.49 -34.85
CA ASP A 262 4.42 -11.51 -33.81
C ASP A 262 4.31 -10.87 -32.43
N LEU A 263 3.46 -11.44 -31.57
CA LEU A 263 3.30 -11.06 -30.16
C LEU A 263 4.09 -11.99 -29.22
N GLY A 264 4.58 -13.13 -29.71
CA GLY A 264 5.40 -14.09 -28.97
C GLY A 264 6.71 -13.48 -28.49
N LYS A 265 7.43 -12.74 -29.35
CA LYS A 265 8.64 -11.96 -28.99
C LYS A 265 8.47 -10.96 -27.83
N TYR A 266 7.24 -10.62 -27.46
CA TYR A 266 6.91 -9.72 -26.36
C TYR A 266 6.29 -10.43 -25.15
N GLY A 267 6.13 -11.75 -25.19
CA GLY A 267 5.31 -12.48 -24.22
C GLY A 267 3.84 -12.08 -24.23
N LEU A 268 3.34 -11.47 -25.32
CA LEU A 268 1.96 -10.96 -25.43
C LEU A 268 1.02 -11.90 -26.19
N ALA A 269 1.54 -13.00 -26.77
CA ALA A 269 0.72 -14.12 -27.21
C ALA A 269 0.19 -14.94 -26.02
N HIS A 270 0.98 -15.00 -24.94
CA HIS A 270 0.70 -15.72 -23.69
C HIS A 270 1.09 -14.78 -22.53
N PRO A 271 0.23 -13.80 -22.19
CA PRO A 271 0.57 -12.75 -21.23
C PRO A 271 0.80 -13.31 -19.83
N HIS A 272 1.66 -12.65 -19.06
CA HIS A 272 1.87 -12.94 -17.64
C HIS A 272 0.68 -12.43 -16.80
N TYR A 273 0.10 -11.28 -17.18
CA TYR A 273 -1.07 -10.73 -16.51
C TYR A 273 -2.12 -10.23 -17.52
N GLU A 274 -3.39 -10.46 -17.21
CA GLU A 274 -4.53 -9.78 -17.83
C GLU A 274 -5.24 -8.93 -16.76
N VAL A 275 -5.52 -7.66 -17.07
CA VAL A 275 -6.45 -6.83 -16.28
C VAL A 275 -7.63 -6.45 -17.13
N LYS A 276 -8.82 -6.75 -16.61
CA LYS A 276 -10.11 -6.53 -17.26
C LYS A 276 -10.98 -5.66 -16.39
N ALA A 277 -11.21 -4.44 -16.85
CA ALA A 277 -12.15 -3.48 -16.27
C ALA A 277 -13.49 -3.53 -17.02
N VAL A 278 -14.61 -3.63 -16.30
CA VAL A 278 -15.97 -3.62 -16.83
C VAL A 278 -16.76 -2.45 -16.25
N MET A 279 -17.24 -1.60 -17.16
CA MET A 279 -17.97 -0.37 -16.83
C MET A 279 -19.46 -0.64 -16.58
N LYS A 280 -20.17 0.31 -15.96
CA LYS A 280 -21.64 0.26 -15.77
C LYS A 280 -22.42 0.06 -17.07
N ASP A 281 -21.94 0.62 -18.18
CA ASP A 281 -22.53 0.45 -19.52
C ASP A 281 -22.10 -0.86 -20.22
N LYS A 282 -21.41 -1.74 -19.50
CA LYS A 282 -20.86 -3.04 -19.94
C LYS A 282 -19.70 -2.95 -20.94
N LYS A 283 -19.16 -1.76 -21.25
CA LYS A 283 -17.89 -1.65 -21.97
C LYS A 283 -16.77 -2.32 -21.18
N GLN A 284 -15.80 -2.86 -21.89
CA GLN A 284 -14.66 -3.56 -21.32
C GLN A 284 -13.36 -2.90 -21.76
N HIS A 285 -12.48 -2.65 -20.81
CA HIS A 285 -11.10 -2.21 -21.05
C HIS A 285 -10.19 -3.35 -20.58
N ILE A 286 -9.48 -3.97 -21.51
CA ILE A 286 -8.61 -5.12 -21.24
C ILE A 286 -7.18 -4.75 -21.58
N VAL A 287 -6.26 -5.07 -20.67
CA VAL A 287 -4.81 -4.89 -20.80
C VAL A 287 -4.13 -6.23 -20.60
N HIS A 288 -3.23 -6.57 -21.51
CA HIS A 288 -2.33 -7.71 -21.38
C HIS A 288 -0.92 -7.20 -21.10
N ILE A 289 -0.26 -7.78 -20.11
CA ILE A 289 1.12 -7.51 -19.72
C ILE A 289 1.96 -8.74 -20.06
N GLY A 290 2.98 -8.54 -20.89
CA GLY A 290 3.86 -9.58 -21.42
C GLY A 290 5.18 -9.68 -20.65
N ALA A 291 6.24 -10.03 -21.35
CA ALA A 291 7.56 -10.28 -20.78
C ALA A 291 8.23 -9.00 -20.24
N LEU A 292 9.14 -9.18 -19.28
CA LEU A 292 10.06 -8.14 -18.82
C LEU A 292 11.08 -7.82 -19.91
N ASN A 293 11.31 -6.54 -20.15
CA ASN A 293 12.44 -6.04 -20.92
C ASN A 293 13.45 -5.42 -19.94
N GLU A 294 14.50 -6.17 -19.61
CA GLU A 294 15.56 -5.73 -18.67
C GLU A 294 16.29 -4.47 -19.15
N LEU A 295 16.48 -4.31 -20.47
CA LEU A 295 17.15 -3.12 -21.05
C LEU A 295 16.29 -1.86 -20.95
N ALA A 296 14.96 -2.00 -20.86
CA ALA A 296 14.02 -0.91 -20.67
C ALA A 296 13.58 -0.75 -19.21
N ASN A 297 13.97 -1.67 -18.31
CA ASN A 297 13.44 -1.76 -16.95
C ASN A 297 11.90 -1.70 -16.87
N GLY A 298 11.22 -2.43 -17.78
CA GLY A 298 9.77 -2.36 -17.93
C GLY A 298 9.16 -3.54 -18.66
N TYR A 299 7.85 -3.71 -18.54
CA TYR A 299 7.11 -4.81 -19.16
C TYR A 299 6.45 -4.39 -20.47
N TYR A 300 6.38 -5.31 -21.43
CA TYR A 300 5.57 -5.09 -22.63
C TYR A 300 4.09 -5.05 -22.29
N LEU A 301 3.36 -4.08 -22.86
CA LEU A 301 1.92 -3.91 -22.66
C LEU A 301 1.17 -3.86 -23.99
N LYS A 302 -0.02 -4.46 -24.01
CA LYS A 302 -0.99 -4.33 -25.11
C LYS A 302 -2.41 -4.12 -24.60
N VAL A 303 -3.03 -3.03 -25.02
CA VAL A 303 -4.48 -2.80 -24.82
C VAL A 303 -5.25 -3.61 -25.86
N ALA A 304 -6.27 -4.37 -25.44
CA ALA A 304 -7.11 -5.14 -26.34
C ALA A 304 -7.81 -4.23 -27.37
N GLY A 305 -7.95 -4.72 -28.61
CA GLY A 305 -8.48 -3.94 -29.73
C GLY A 305 -7.52 -2.88 -30.31
N LYS A 306 -6.47 -2.45 -29.58
CA LYS A 306 -5.43 -1.57 -30.12
C LYS A 306 -4.29 -2.41 -30.73
N LYS A 307 -3.79 -2.00 -31.89
CA LYS A 307 -2.66 -2.69 -32.58
C LYS A 307 -1.31 -2.56 -31.85
N PRO A 308 -0.90 -1.37 -31.37
CA PRO A 308 0.47 -1.19 -30.89
C PRO A 308 0.83 -1.99 -29.64
N VAL A 309 2.14 -2.16 -29.45
CA VAL A 309 2.79 -2.63 -28.23
C VAL A 309 3.54 -1.47 -27.59
N TYR A 310 3.48 -1.40 -26.27
CA TYR A 310 4.08 -0.35 -25.45
C TYR A 310 5.01 -0.97 -24.39
N ILE A 311 5.76 -0.12 -23.68
CA ILE A 311 6.41 -0.50 -22.42
C ILE A 311 5.79 0.30 -21.26
N ILE A 312 5.54 -0.39 -20.15
CA ILE A 312 5.24 0.22 -18.85
C ILE A 312 6.42 0.02 -17.89
N PRO A 313 6.68 0.98 -16.99
CA PRO A 313 7.70 0.85 -15.96
C PRO A 313 7.52 -0.40 -15.08
N ARG A 314 8.62 -1.02 -14.65
CA ARG A 314 8.63 -2.27 -13.86
C ARG A 314 7.77 -2.20 -12.59
N ASN A 315 7.80 -1.06 -11.88
CA ASN A 315 7.11 -0.85 -10.61
C ASN A 315 5.58 -0.93 -10.70
N TYR A 316 4.99 -0.91 -11.91
CA TYR A 316 3.56 -1.16 -12.07
C TYR A 316 3.16 -2.59 -11.65
N LEU A 317 4.02 -3.61 -11.80
CA LEU A 317 3.68 -4.93 -11.24
C LEU A 317 3.55 -4.87 -9.71
N ASP A 318 4.60 -4.36 -9.04
CA ASP A 318 4.72 -4.31 -7.59
C ASP A 318 3.64 -3.43 -6.90
N THR A 319 3.03 -2.49 -7.64
CA THR A 319 2.10 -1.48 -7.08
C THR A 319 0.69 -1.47 -7.67
N VAL A 320 0.47 -2.11 -8.83
CA VAL A 320 -0.82 -2.12 -9.55
C VAL A 320 -1.28 -3.54 -9.88
N PHE A 321 -0.38 -4.47 -10.17
CA PHE A 321 -0.79 -5.82 -10.61
C PHE A 321 -0.66 -6.91 -9.54
N ASP A 322 -0.14 -6.59 -8.35
CA ASP A 322 -0.27 -7.44 -7.15
C ASP A 322 -1.73 -7.49 -6.66
N ALA A 323 -2.49 -8.39 -7.28
CA ALA A 323 -3.90 -8.63 -7.03
C ALA A 323 -4.18 -9.09 -5.58
N GLN A 324 -3.20 -9.73 -4.92
CA GLN A 324 -3.37 -10.27 -3.56
C GLN A 324 -3.51 -9.16 -2.51
N ARG A 325 -3.01 -7.95 -2.78
CA ARG A 325 -3.16 -6.76 -1.93
C ARG A 325 -4.56 -6.17 -1.93
N LEU A 326 -5.38 -6.49 -2.92
CA LEU A 326 -6.75 -5.99 -3.04
C LEU A 326 -7.71 -6.70 -2.07
N ILE A 327 -7.26 -7.81 -1.48
CA ILE A 327 -8.00 -8.60 -0.50
C ILE A 327 -7.62 -8.08 0.90
N ASP A 328 -8.61 -7.66 1.69
CA ASP A 328 -8.42 -7.37 3.11
C ASP A 328 -8.28 -8.70 3.86
N LYS A 329 -7.01 -9.02 4.18
CA LYS A 329 -6.60 -10.24 4.88
C LYS A 329 -6.62 -10.10 6.41
N SER A 330 -7.18 -9.03 6.96
CA SER A 330 -7.23 -8.81 8.41
C SER A 330 -8.20 -9.80 9.07
N LEU A 331 -7.79 -10.42 10.19
CA LEU A 331 -8.66 -11.34 10.94
C LEU A 331 -9.83 -10.60 11.62
N VAL A 332 -9.62 -9.34 12.00
CA VAL A 332 -10.62 -8.45 12.59
C VAL A 332 -10.73 -7.15 11.78
N SER A 333 -11.67 -6.28 12.15
CA SER A 333 -11.77 -4.93 11.62
C SER A 333 -11.38 -3.95 12.71
N LEU A 334 -10.24 -3.29 12.56
CA LEU A 334 -9.74 -2.29 13.51
C LEU A 334 -9.37 -1.01 12.77
N ASP A 335 -9.79 0.13 13.32
CA ASP A 335 -9.29 1.45 12.92
C ASP A 335 -8.02 1.74 13.76
N PRO A 336 -6.85 2.02 13.14
CA PRO A 336 -5.64 2.43 13.86
C PRO A 336 -5.78 3.73 14.69
N GLN A 337 -6.93 4.41 14.62
CA GLN A 337 -7.28 5.59 15.42
C GLN A 337 -8.27 5.28 16.56
N GLU A 338 -8.62 4.01 16.78
CA GLU A 338 -9.35 3.53 17.97
C GLU A 338 -8.38 3.06 19.06
N SER A 339 -8.91 2.75 20.23
CA SER A 339 -8.15 2.14 21.33
C SER A 339 -9.04 1.22 22.15
N PHE A 340 -8.49 0.13 22.69
CA PHE A 340 -9.26 -0.71 23.60
C PHE A 340 -9.54 -0.03 24.94
N VAL A 341 -10.77 -0.24 25.43
CA VAL A 341 -11.23 0.13 26.78
C VAL A 341 -11.38 -1.11 27.69
N SER A 342 -11.44 -2.29 27.09
CA SER A 342 -11.31 -3.57 27.80
C SER A 342 -10.69 -4.63 26.89
N ALA A 343 -9.87 -5.50 27.47
CA ALA A 343 -9.27 -6.66 26.84
C ALA A 343 -9.33 -7.84 27.80
N THR A 344 -9.93 -8.94 27.37
CA THR A 344 -10.01 -10.21 28.07
C THR A 344 -9.27 -11.26 27.25
N LEU A 345 -8.27 -11.89 27.83
CA LEU A 345 -7.54 -13.01 27.25
C LEU A 345 -7.69 -14.23 28.14
N GLN A 346 -7.91 -15.38 27.52
CA GLN A 346 -7.87 -16.70 28.16
C GLN A 346 -7.05 -17.66 27.29
N ALA A 347 -6.06 -18.33 27.88
CA ALA A 347 -5.30 -19.41 27.25
C ALA A 347 -5.20 -20.58 28.24
N GLY A 348 -5.88 -21.69 27.91
CA GLY A 348 -6.09 -22.79 28.87
C GLY A 348 -6.79 -22.31 30.15
N ASP A 349 -6.17 -22.59 31.30
CA ASP A 349 -6.66 -22.20 32.63
C ASP A 349 -6.28 -20.76 33.03
N ILE A 350 -5.35 -20.12 32.31
CA ILE A 350 -4.93 -18.74 32.59
C ILE A 350 -5.92 -17.79 31.91
N ARG A 351 -6.42 -16.81 32.67
CA ARG A 351 -7.34 -15.77 32.19
C ARG A 351 -7.06 -14.45 32.88
N ALA A 352 -7.01 -13.36 32.13
CA ALA A 352 -6.99 -12.01 32.66
C ALA A 352 -8.02 -11.12 31.95
N GLU A 353 -8.70 -10.30 32.75
CA GLU A 353 -9.63 -9.28 32.28
C GLU A 353 -9.09 -7.90 32.66
N CYS A 354 -8.67 -7.15 31.66
CA CYS A 354 -8.10 -5.83 31.81
C CYS A 354 -9.11 -4.77 31.36
N ARG A 355 -9.24 -3.69 32.13
CA ARG A 355 -10.11 -2.55 31.83
C ARG A 355 -9.31 -1.25 31.88
N LYS A 356 -9.62 -0.29 31.01
CA LYS A 356 -9.02 1.03 31.00
C LYS A 356 -9.90 2.01 31.79
N GLU A 357 -9.39 2.49 32.91
CA GLU A 357 -10.03 3.47 33.78
C GLU A 357 -9.18 4.74 33.88
N LYS A 358 -9.73 5.89 33.47
CA LYS A 358 -9.02 7.19 33.51
C LYS A 358 -7.63 7.13 32.88
N ASP A 359 -7.56 6.53 31.69
CA ASP A 359 -6.35 6.26 30.90
C ASP A 359 -5.31 5.30 31.52
N GLN A 360 -5.63 4.62 32.61
CA GLN A 360 -4.79 3.55 33.18
C GLN A 360 -5.46 2.18 33.02
N TRP A 361 -4.67 1.19 32.60
CA TRP A 361 -5.11 -0.20 32.53
C TRP A 361 -5.05 -0.86 33.92
N THR A 362 -6.14 -1.47 34.34
CA THR A 362 -6.29 -2.17 35.62
C THR A 362 -6.80 -3.60 35.41
N LEU A 363 -6.39 -4.51 36.30
CA LEU A 363 -6.89 -5.89 36.33
C LEU A 363 -8.26 -5.92 37.02
N ALA A 364 -9.30 -6.26 36.28
CA ALA A 364 -10.65 -6.41 36.78
C ALA A 364 -10.91 -7.82 37.35
N GLN A 365 -10.38 -8.86 36.69
CA GLN A 365 -10.51 -10.25 37.13
C GLN A 365 -9.37 -11.12 36.60
N GLY A 366 -9.05 -12.20 37.32
CA GLY A 366 -8.12 -13.24 36.88
C GLY A 366 -6.67 -12.99 37.29
N ALA A 367 -5.74 -13.56 36.53
CA ALA A 367 -4.30 -13.39 36.71
C ALA A 367 -3.56 -13.64 35.38
N ALA A 368 -2.44 -12.94 35.19
CA ALA A 368 -1.51 -13.11 34.09
C ALA A 368 -0.08 -12.91 34.60
N ALA A 369 0.92 -13.34 33.81
CA ALA A 369 2.30 -12.99 34.08
C ALA A 369 2.61 -11.52 33.75
N GLN A 370 1.98 -10.99 32.70
CA GLN A 370 2.14 -9.62 32.23
C GLN A 370 1.15 -8.66 32.90
N ASP A 371 1.49 -7.36 32.92
CA ASP A 371 0.58 -6.32 33.39
C ASP A 371 -0.53 -5.99 32.38
N CYS A 372 -1.62 -5.37 32.86
CA CYS A 372 -2.77 -5.07 32.04
C CYS A 372 -2.53 -3.97 30.97
N ASN A 373 -1.49 -3.14 31.10
CA ASN A 373 -1.13 -2.18 30.07
C ASN A 373 -0.42 -2.88 28.90
N HIS A 374 0.42 -3.88 29.19
CA HIS A 374 0.98 -4.78 28.18
C HIS A 374 -0.13 -5.58 27.47
N ILE A 375 -1.02 -6.24 28.21
CA ILE A 375 -2.15 -7.01 27.64
C ILE A 375 -3.05 -6.13 26.78
N GLY A 376 -3.53 -5.01 27.32
CA GLY A 376 -4.54 -4.18 26.65
C GLY A 376 -4.04 -3.47 25.41
N THR A 377 -2.77 -3.06 25.40
CA THR A 377 -2.14 -2.38 24.25
C THR A 377 -1.59 -3.39 23.25
N GLY A 378 -0.86 -4.41 23.73
CA GLY A 378 -0.29 -5.45 22.88
C GLY A 378 -1.35 -6.30 22.16
N LEU A 379 -2.53 -6.52 22.76
CA LEU A 379 -3.64 -7.20 22.07
C LEU A 379 -4.20 -6.35 20.93
N PHE A 380 -4.25 -5.02 21.09
CA PHE A 380 -4.68 -4.12 20.02
C PHE A 380 -3.71 -4.20 18.85
N ASP A 381 -2.41 -4.08 19.12
CA ASP A 381 -1.35 -4.13 18.11
C ASP A 381 -1.31 -5.50 17.40
N ALA A 382 -1.33 -6.61 18.17
CA ALA A 382 -1.34 -7.97 17.62
C ALA A 382 -2.56 -8.23 16.73
N LEU A 383 -3.77 -7.78 17.14
CA LEU A 383 -4.97 -7.93 16.32
C LEU A 383 -5.01 -6.99 15.11
N LEU A 384 -4.38 -5.80 15.21
CA LEU A 384 -4.26 -4.85 14.10
C LEU A 384 -3.35 -5.39 12.99
N ASP A 385 -2.29 -6.13 13.34
CA ASP A 385 -1.36 -6.74 12.39
C ASP A 385 -1.69 -8.19 12.02
N ALA A 386 -2.59 -8.87 12.74
CA ALA A 386 -2.98 -10.24 12.44
C ALA A 386 -3.62 -10.40 11.04
N ARG A 387 -3.04 -11.28 10.21
CA ARG A 387 -3.53 -11.60 8.86
C ARG A 387 -3.82 -13.10 8.69
N PHE A 388 -4.84 -13.42 7.90
CA PHE A 388 -5.07 -14.79 7.43
C PHE A 388 -4.35 -15.08 6.12
N THR A 389 -4.06 -16.36 5.88
CA THR A 389 -3.60 -16.88 4.58
C THR A 389 -4.76 -17.46 3.77
N ASP A 390 -5.70 -18.14 4.44
CA ASP A 390 -6.83 -18.83 3.82
C ASP A 390 -8.12 -18.55 4.61
N TRP A 391 -9.26 -18.58 3.94
CA TRP A 391 -10.58 -18.29 4.51
C TRP A 391 -11.58 -19.38 4.13
N PHE A 392 -12.48 -19.71 5.06
CA PHE A 392 -13.52 -20.72 4.90
C PHE A 392 -14.90 -20.07 5.13
N PRO A 393 -15.80 -20.06 4.12
CA PRO A 393 -17.18 -19.70 4.36
C PRO A 393 -17.84 -20.65 5.36
N PRO A 394 -18.87 -20.20 6.11
CA PRO A 394 -19.58 -21.03 7.10
C PRO A 394 -20.09 -22.37 6.53
N ASP A 395 -20.48 -22.39 5.25
CA ASP A 395 -21.02 -23.56 4.56
C ASP A 395 -19.94 -24.50 3.96
N SER A 396 -18.65 -24.18 4.09
CA SER A 396 -17.55 -25.03 3.60
C SER A 396 -16.41 -25.19 4.63
N LEU A 397 -16.77 -25.27 5.90
CA LEU A 397 -15.83 -25.64 6.96
C LEU A 397 -15.25 -27.03 6.68
N PRO A 398 -13.92 -27.23 6.83
CA PRO A 398 -13.29 -28.51 6.52
C PRO A 398 -13.66 -29.62 7.52
N GLU A 399 -13.85 -29.27 8.80
CA GLU A 399 -14.21 -30.17 9.90
C GLU A 399 -15.10 -29.41 10.91
N THR A 400 -15.63 -30.09 11.94
CA THR A 400 -16.43 -29.44 13.00
C THR A 400 -15.59 -28.53 13.89
N LYS A 401 -16.19 -27.55 14.58
CA LYS A 401 -15.48 -26.65 15.51
C LYS A 401 -14.67 -27.41 16.57
N GLN A 402 -15.13 -28.57 17.01
CA GLN A 402 -14.44 -29.44 17.94
C GLN A 402 -13.15 -30.02 17.34
N GLU A 403 -13.22 -30.53 16.10
CA GLU A 403 -12.08 -31.11 15.37
C GLU A 403 -11.04 -30.05 14.98
N LEU A 404 -11.51 -28.84 14.65
CA LEU A 404 -10.70 -27.63 14.45
C LEU A 404 -10.11 -27.05 15.76
N GLY A 405 -10.49 -27.60 16.93
CA GLY A 405 -10.02 -27.12 18.23
C GLY A 405 -10.50 -25.73 18.62
N LEU A 406 -11.62 -25.26 18.04
CA LEU A 406 -12.29 -23.99 18.36
C LEU A 406 -13.35 -24.15 19.47
N SER A 407 -13.63 -25.39 19.90
CA SER A 407 -14.58 -25.71 20.97
C SER A 407 -14.12 -26.96 21.75
N PRO A 408 -13.44 -26.80 22.90
CA PRO A 408 -12.92 -25.54 23.46
C PRO A 408 -11.79 -24.95 22.61
N ALA A 409 -11.68 -23.63 22.58
CA ALA A 409 -10.57 -22.91 21.94
C ALA A 409 -9.27 -23.02 22.76
N ARG A 410 -8.10 -22.95 22.12
CA ARG A 410 -6.80 -22.87 22.80
C ARG A 410 -6.55 -21.51 23.41
N ILE A 411 -6.92 -20.47 22.67
CA ILE A 411 -6.91 -19.08 23.13
C ILE A 411 -8.27 -18.47 22.77
N HIS A 412 -8.82 -17.69 23.68
CA HIS A 412 -10.00 -16.86 23.44
C HIS A 412 -9.68 -15.41 23.81
N ALA A 413 -9.97 -14.49 22.89
CA ALA A 413 -9.73 -13.08 23.02
C ALA A 413 -11.05 -12.31 22.83
N HIS A 414 -11.40 -11.46 23.78
CA HIS A 414 -12.54 -10.56 23.71
C HIS A 414 -12.09 -9.14 24.05
N ALA A 415 -12.36 -8.17 23.17
CA ALA A 415 -12.00 -6.77 23.36
C ALA A 415 -13.14 -5.82 22.97
N VAL A 416 -13.12 -4.62 23.54
CA VAL A 416 -14.06 -3.54 23.21
C VAL A 416 -13.27 -2.26 22.99
N THR A 417 -13.54 -1.54 21.88
CA THR A 417 -12.92 -0.25 21.58
C THR A 417 -13.63 0.92 22.25
N ASP A 418 -12.98 2.09 22.26
CA ASP A 418 -13.52 3.38 22.67
C ASP A 418 -14.66 3.91 21.79
N ARG A 419 -15.00 3.19 20.70
CA ARG A 419 -16.18 3.43 19.85
C ARG A 419 -17.24 2.33 19.95
N ASP A 420 -17.22 1.55 21.03
CA ASP A 420 -18.12 0.41 21.29
C ASP A 420 -18.02 -0.74 20.25
N THR A 421 -16.93 -0.82 19.48
CA THR A 421 -16.66 -1.96 18.59
C THR A 421 -16.29 -3.17 19.43
N VAL A 422 -17.11 -4.22 19.40
CA VAL A 422 -16.83 -5.51 20.06
C VAL A 422 -16.07 -6.42 19.11
N ILE A 423 -15.03 -7.07 19.64
CA ILE A 423 -14.20 -8.04 18.93
C ILE A 423 -14.13 -9.31 19.77
N GLU A 424 -14.46 -10.44 19.16
CA GLU A 424 -14.39 -11.76 19.79
C GLU A 424 -13.73 -12.74 18.82
N LEU A 425 -12.64 -13.35 19.26
CA LEU A 425 -11.78 -14.19 18.42
C LEU A 425 -11.32 -15.43 19.20
N SER A 426 -11.41 -16.58 18.56
CA SER A 426 -11.01 -17.88 19.13
C SER A 426 -9.94 -18.51 18.26
N ILE A 427 -8.82 -18.92 18.87
CA ILE A 427 -7.72 -19.62 18.19
C ILE A 427 -7.78 -21.10 18.57
N GLY A 428 -7.76 -21.95 17.55
CA GLY A 428 -7.93 -23.39 17.69
C GLY A 428 -6.66 -24.18 17.44
N LYS A 429 -6.80 -25.32 16.78
CA LYS A 429 -5.73 -26.28 16.53
C LYS A 429 -4.68 -25.72 15.55
N GLN A 430 -3.41 -25.88 15.90
CA GLN A 430 -2.29 -25.68 14.98
C GLN A 430 -2.18 -26.86 13.98
N VAL A 431 -1.93 -26.54 12.71
CA VAL A 431 -1.65 -27.46 11.62
C VAL A 431 -0.42 -26.96 10.88
N MET A 432 0.71 -27.66 11.01
CA MET A 432 2.02 -27.24 10.50
C MET A 432 2.42 -25.85 11.05
N ASP A 433 2.62 -24.87 10.17
CA ASP A 433 3.00 -23.48 10.43
C ASP A 433 1.78 -22.53 10.58
N LYS A 434 0.55 -23.06 10.58
CA LYS A 434 -0.70 -22.29 10.64
C LYS A 434 -1.60 -22.71 11.79
N VAL A 435 -2.52 -21.84 12.17
CA VAL A 435 -3.54 -22.06 13.20
C VAL A 435 -4.93 -21.76 12.66
N PHE A 436 -5.95 -22.52 13.08
CA PHE A 436 -7.34 -22.16 12.83
C PHE A 436 -7.74 -20.98 13.71
N VAL A 437 -8.39 -19.98 13.14
CA VAL A 437 -8.90 -18.82 13.87
C VAL A 437 -10.36 -18.57 13.48
N GLU A 438 -11.23 -18.43 14.47
CA GLU A 438 -12.61 -17.95 14.30
C GLU A 438 -12.71 -16.48 14.71
N ASN A 439 -13.20 -15.62 13.82
CA ASN A 439 -13.78 -14.35 14.20
C ASN A 439 -15.24 -14.61 14.62
N VAL A 440 -15.46 -14.75 15.93
CA VAL A 440 -16.74 -15.18 16.50
C VAL A 440 -17.82 -14.12 16.25
N THR A 441 -17.44 -12.84 16.30
CA THR A 441 -18.34 -11.70 16.01
C THR A 441 -18.94 -11.76 14.59
N ARG A 442 -18.24 -12.39 13.64
CA ARG A 442 -18.66 -12.52 12.23
C ARG A 442 -19.07 -13.94 11.83
N GLY A 443 -18.77 -14.95 12.64
CA GLY A 443 -18.97 -16.36 12.32
C GLY A 443 -18.07 -16.85 11.17
N GLU A 444 -16.91 -16.22 10.97
CA GLU A 444 -15.98 -16.51 9.88
C GLU A 444 -14.75 -17.25 10.41
N ILE A 445 -14.31 -18.31 9.71
CA ILE A 445 -13.16 -19.13 10.10
C ILE A 445 -12.05 -19.01 9.05
N TYR A 446 -10.81 -18.95 9.52
CA TYR A 446 -9.61 -18.70 8.75
C TYR A 446 -8.49 -19.68 9.11
N LEU A 447 -7.49 -19.80 8.25
CA LEU A 447 -6.14 -20.20 8.65
C LEU A 447 -5.25 -18.95 8.69
N ALA A 448 -4.55 -18.75 9.80
CA ALA A 448 -3.55 -17.70 9.98
C ALA A 448 -2.16 -18.33 10.27
N PRO A 449 -1.04 -17.61 10.08
CA PRO A 449 0.27 -18.07 10.52
C PRO A 449 0.27 -18.35 12.03
N ALA A 450 0.99 -19.38 12.48
CA ALA A 450 1.06 -19.74 13.90
C ALA A 450 1.66 -18.64 14.79
N THR A 451 2.38 -17.67 14.22
CA THR A 451 2.82 -16.47 14.94
C THR A 451 1.64 -15.70 15.55
N VAL A 452 0.44 -15.71 14.93
CA VAL A 452 -0.75 -15.07 15.51
C VAL A 452 -1.18 -15.71 16.83
N GLU A 453 -1.00 -17.03 17.00
CA GLU A 453 -1.22 -17.67 18.30
C GLU A 453 -0.14 -17.27 19.30
N GLN A 454 1.14 -17.24 18.87
CA GLN A 454 2.27 -16.87 19.72
C GLN A 454 2.20 -15.42 20.20
N ASP A 455 2.01 -14.47 19.28
CA ASP A 455 1.93 -13.03 19.54
C ASP A 455 0.82 -12.69 20.56
N ILE A 456 -0.28 -13.45 20.58
CA ILE A 456 -1.40 -13.27 21.52
C ILE A 456 -1.16 -14.06 22.83
N ARG A 457 -0.48 -15.21 22.79
CA ARG A 457 -0.13 -16.03 23.96
C ARG A 457 0.89 -15.34 24.86
N ASP A 458 1.92 -14.75 24.26
CA ASP A 458 3.02 -14.04 24.94
C ASP A 458 2.52 -12.79 25.72
N LEU A 459 1.33 -12.27 25.39
CA LEU A 459 0.68 -11.21 26.17
C LEU A 459 0.19 -11.66 27.55
N LEU A 460 -0.10 -12.96 27.72
CA LEU A 460 -0.71 -13.50 28.94
C LEU A 460 0.29 -14.29 29.81
N VAL A 461 1.29 -14.89 29.17
CA VAL A 461 2.26 -15.82 29.78
C VAL A 461 3.69 -15.29 29.54
N GLU A 462 4.67 -15.69 30.36
CA GLU A 462 6.09 -15.40 30.08
C GLU A 462 6.56 -16.16 28.82
N GLN A 463 7.45 -15.55 28.03
CA GLN A 463 7.97 -16.16 26.80
C GLN A 463 8.67 -17.49 27.10
N GLY A 464 8.20 -18.56 26.46
CA GLY A 464 8.80 -19.90 26.56
C GLY A 464 8.22 -20.81 27.65
N ALA A 465 7.11 -20.45 28.28
CA ALA A 465 6.31 -21.41 29.04
C ALA A 465 5.33 -22.16 28.11
N GLU A 466 5.40 -23.50 28.10
CA GLU A 466 4.53 -24.40 27.31
C GLU A 466 3.17 -24.68 27.97
#